data_AF-A0A966V8U2-F1
#
_entry.id   AF-A0A966V8U2-F1
#
_cell.length_a   1.000
_cell.length_b   1.000
_cell.length_c   1.000
_cell.angle_alpha   90.00
_cell.angle_beta   90.00
_cell.angle_gamma   90.00
#
_symmetry.space_group_name_H-M   'P 1'
#
loop_
_entity.id
_entity.type
_entity.pdbx_description
1 polymer ?
#
loop_
_entity_poly.entity_id
_entity_poly.type
_entity_poly.pdbx_seq_one_letter_code
_entity_poly.pdbx_strand_id
1 'polypeptide(L)'
;MRYILLSLLLLSTACGKPITIENELIDYVRLFESKHDTKVKTSVEFGVTTLPVVGYCEDSGMNKKIVINKDEFYKFTLLQRENLMLHELGHCELNRDHKEDMQPFNYYKVPVSLMYPYVFNSFEIKAYSSNKEQYLTELYEGKQ
;
A
#
# COMPACT_ATOMS: atom_id res chain seq x y z
N MET A 1 -36.97 37.89 -31.22
CA MET A 1 -35.86 38.10 -30.27
C MET A 1 -35.23 36.76 -29.96
N ARG A 2 -33.91 36.66 -30.17
CA ARG A 2 -33.02 35.53 -29.84
C ARG A 2 -33.08 35.23 -28.33
N TYR A 3 -32.86 33.98 -27.92
CA TYR A 3 -31.79 33.60 -26.98
C TYR A 3 -31.47 32.10 -27.16
N ILE A 4 -30.27 31.84 -27.68
CA ILE A 4 -29.65 30.51 -27.77
C ILE A 4 -29.04 30.24 -26.38
N LEU A 5 -29.49 29.18 -25.69
CA LEU A 5 -28.85 28.71 -24.46
C LEU A 5 -27.48 28.12 -24.80
N LEU A 6 -26.41 28.84 -24.47
CA LEU A 6 -25.06 28.28 -24.41
C LEU A 6 -24.98 27.36 -23.19
N SER A 7 -25.01 26.05 -23.43
CA SER A 7 -24.56 25.05 -22.47
C SER A 7 -23.05 25.17 -22.30
N LEU A 8 -22.63 25.82 -21.21
CA LEU A 8 -21.25 25.90 -20.76
C LEU A 8 -20.76 24.48 -20.40
N LEU A 9 -20.02 23.85 -21.31
CA LEU A 9 -19.19 22.68 -20.99
C LEU A 9 -18.05 23.16 -20.10
N LEU A 10 -18.21 22.96 -18.78
CA LEU A 10 -17.11 23.00 -17.83
C LEU A 10 -16.17 21.83 -18.14
N LEU A 11 -15.17 22.09 -18.99
CA LEU A 11 -13.97 21.27 -19.07
C LEU A 11 -13.18 21.48 -17.77
N SER A 12 -13.46 20.66 -16.76
CA SER A 12 -12.56 20.53 -15.62
C SER A 12 -11.28 19.88 -16.11
N THR A 13 -10.27 20.70 -16.40
CA THR A 13 -8.90 20.21 -16.53
C THR A 13 -8.48 19.70 -15.16
N ALA A 14 -8.55 18.38 -14.97
CA ALA A 14 -7.98 17.72 -13.81
C ALA A 14 -6.46 17.90 -13.87
N CYS A 15 -5.97 19.01 -13.35
CA CYS A 15 -4.55 19.30 -13.18
C CYS A 15 -4.06 18.55 -11.93
N GLY A 16 -4.06 17.21 -12.00
CA GLY A 16 -3.40 16.38 -11.01
C GLY A 16 -1.90 16.34 -11.29
N LYS A 17 -1.06 16.52 -10.26
CA LYS A 17 0.36 16.25 -10.39
C LYS A 17 0.53 14.78 -10.81
N PRO A 18 1.31 14.47 -11.85
CA PRO A 18 1.55 13.08 -12.23
C PRO A 18 2.19 12.33 -11.06
N ILE A 19 1.67 11.14 -10.76
CA ILE A 19 2.28 10.25 -9.78
C ILE A 19 3.59 9.70 -10.34
N THR A 20 4.52 9.38 -9.46
CA THR A 20 5.79 8.74 -9.81
C THR A 20 5.89 7.43 -9.06
N ILE A 21 6.15 6.34 -9.77
CA ILE A 21 6.36 5.01 -9.19
C ILE A 21 7.72 4.56 -9.66
N GLU A 22 8.63 4.31 -8.72
CA GLU A 22 9.94 3.77 -9.05
C GLU A 22 9.83 2.38 -9.69
N ASN A 23 10.65 2.14 -10.71
CA ASN A 23 10.55 0.94 -11.55
C ASN A 23 10.66 -0.35 -10.74
N GLU A 24 11.53 -0.39 -9.74
CA GLU A 24 11.74 -1.54 -8.87
C GLU A 24 10.55 -1.83 -7.93
N LEU A 25 9.63 -0.88 -7.77
CA LEU A 25 8.44 -0.98 -6.92
C LEU A 25 7.16 -1.26 -7.74
N ILE A 26 7.22 -1.13 -9.07
CA ILE A 26 6.04 -1.14 -9.95
C ILE A 26 5.27 -2.45 -9.91
N ASP A 27 5.94 -3.59 -9.76
CA ASP A 27 5.28 -4.90 -9.79
C ASP A 27 4.45 -5.14 -8.52
N TYR A 28 4.81 -4.54 -7.38
CA TYR A 28 4.01 -4.60 -6.16
C TYR A 28 2.77 -3.71 -6.25
N VAL A 29 2.90 -2.54 -6.88
CA VAL A 29 1.74 -1.67 -7.19
C VAL A 29 0.78 -2.40 -8.13
N ARG A 30 1.30 -3.04 -9.19
CA ARG A 30 0.47 -3.82 -10.12
C ARG A 30 -0.21 -5.00 -9.44
N LEU A 31 0.48 -5.68 -8.53
CA LEU A 31 -0.11 -6.73 -7.72
C LEU A 31 -1.29 -6.19 -6.91
N PHE A 32 -1.12 -5.04 -6.26
CA PHE A 32 -2.17 -4.38 -5.50
C PHE A 32 -3.37 -4.01 -6.39
N GLU A 33 -3.13 -3.33 -7.52
CA GLU A 33 -4.17 -2.98 -8.50
C GLU A 33 -4.86 -4.21 -9.12
N SER A 34 -4.18 -5.36 -9.21
CA SER A 34 -4.80 -6.57 -9.77
C SER A 34 -5.87 -7.16 -8.84
N LYS A 35 -5.77 -6.88 -7.55
CA LYS A 35 -6.71 -7.33 -6.51
C LYS A 35 -7.68 -6.23 -6.09
N HIS A 36 -7.39 -4.99 -6.43
CA HIS A 36 -8.19 -3.81 -6.12
C HIS A 36 -8.56 -3.07 -7.41
N ASP A 37 -9.86 -2.98 -7.74
CA ASP A 37 -10.38 -2.42 -9.00
C ASP A 37 -10.18 -0.88 -9.15
N THR A 38 -9.23 -0.31 -8.41
CA THR A 38 -8.86 1.11 -8.47
C THR A 38 -7.38 1.25 -8.71
N LYS A 39 -7.03 2.16 -9.64
CA LYS A 39 -5.64 2.56 -9.89
C LYS A 39 -5.06 3.31 -8.70
N VAL A 40 -3.82 2.99 -8.36
CA VAL A 40 -3.08 3.65 -7.28
C VAL A 40 -2.91 5.12 -7.63
N LYS A 41 -3.21 5.99 -6.66
CA LYS A 41 -3.12 7.45 -6.82
C LYS A 41 -1.94 8.06 -6.06
N THR A 42 -1.21 7.24 -5.33
CA THR A 42 -0.05 7.62 -4.53
C THR A 42 1.25 7.40 -5.29
N SER A 43 2.16 8.38 -5.23
CA SER A 43 3.54 8.17 -5.67
C SER A 43 4.26 7.20 -4.75
N VAL A 44 5.13 6.36 -5.31
CA VAL A 44 5.89 5.35 -4.57
C VAL A 44 7.36 5.48 -4.94
N GLU A 45 8.18 5.88 -3.97
CA GLU A 45 9.60 6.16 -4.18
C GLU A 45 10.47 5.62 -3.05
N PHE A 46 11.74 5.41 -3.34
CA PHE A 46 12.76 5.24 -2.32
C PHE A 46 13.11 6.59 -1.72
N GLY A 47 13.36 6.61 -0.42
CA GLY A 47 13.77 7.82 0.28
C GLY A 47 14.47 7.53 1.60
N VAL A 48 14.74 8.61 2.32
CA VAL A 48 15.40 8.54 3.63
C VAL A 48 14.34 8.23 4.69
N THR A 49 14.61 7.21 5.49
CA THR A 49 13.85 6.91 6.71
C THR A 49 14.78 6.93 7.92
N THR A 50 14.20 6.97 9.13
CA THR A 50 14.95 6.78 10.38
C THR A 50 14.54 5.43 10.96
N LEU A 51 15.50 4.52 11.15
CA LEU A 51 15.24 3.22 11.76
C LEU A 51 14.61 3.39 13.15
N PRO A 52 13.65 2.53 13.53
CA PRO A 52 13.29 1.26 12.88
C PRO A 52 12.28 1.36 11.72
N VAL A 53 11.87 2.55 11.30
CA VAL A 53 10.90 2.74 10.21
C VAL A 53 11.57 2.45 8.86
N VAL A 54 11.04 1.48 8.11
CA VAL A 54 11.58 1.05 6.81
C VAL A 54 10.68 1.37 5.62
N GLY A 55 9.45 1.80 5.91
CA GLY A 55 8.47 2.34 4.97
C GLY A 55 7.51 3.24 5.73
N TYR A 56 6.92 4.21 5.05
CA TYR A 56 5.77 4.96 5.58
C TYR A 56 4.94 5.59 4.47
N CYS A 57 3.66 5.78 4.76
CA CYS A 57 2.75 6.62 4.01
C CYS A 57 2.80 8.07 4.52
N GLU A 58 3.34 8.99 3.71
CA GLU A 58 3.30 10.43 3.95
C GLU A 58 1.97 11.01 3.43
N ASP A 59 1.15 11.55 4.32
CA ASP A 59 -0.08 12.24 3.95
C ASP A 59 0.10 13.76 4.08
N SER A 60 0.13 14.46 2.93
CA SER A 60 0.16 15.93 2.85
C SER A 60 -1.21 16.50 2.44
N GLY A 61 -2.30 15.80 2.78
CA GLY A 61 -3.68 16.16 2.46
C GLY A 61 -4.09 15.70 1.07
N MET A 62 -3.98 16.60 0.08
CA MET A 62 -4.40 16.27 -1.30
C MET A 62 -3.43 15.34 -2.03
N ASN A 63 -2.24 15.13 -1.50
CA ASN A 63 -1.23 14.25 -2.08
C ASN A 63 -0.70 13.33 -0.99
N LYS A 64 -0.77 12.03 -1.26
CA LYS A 64 -0.10 11.01 -0.47
C LYS A 64 1.13 10.51 -1.22
N LYS A 65 2.12 10.03 -0.47
CA LYS A 65 3.36 9.48 -1.00
C LYS A 65 3.83 8.33 -0.13
N ILE A 66 4.18 7.20 -0.72
CA ILE A 66 4.86 6.10 -0.04
C ILE A 66 6.36 6.30 -0.18
N VAL A 67 7.06 6.28 0.96
CA VAL A 67 8.52 6.36 1.01
C VAL A 67 9.06 5.07 1.59
N ILE A 68 9.93 4.39 0.83
CA ILE A 68 10.55 3.13 1.22
C ILE A 68 12.05 3.33 1.47
N ASN A 69 12.58 2.73 2.53
CA ASN A 69 14.03 2.69 2.74
C ASN A 69 14.67 1.71 1.74
N LYS A 70 15.49 2.23 0.82
CA LYS A 70 16.12 1.45 -0.24
C LYS A 70 17.03 0.34 0.29
N ASP A 71 17.87 0.66 1.28
CA ASP A 71 18.87 -0.28 1.80
C ASP A 71 18.22 -1.45 2.53
N GLU A 72 17.17 -1.19 3.32
CA GLU A 72 16.41 -2.24 3.99
C GLU A 72 15.59 -3.07 2.99
N PHE A 73 14.95 -2.41 2.01
CA PHE A 73 14.20 -3.09 0.96
C PHE A 73 15.05 -4.15 0.24
N TYR A 74 16.31 -3.85 -0.08
CA TYR A 74 17.18 -4.84 -0.73
C TYR A 74 17.68 -5.96 0.18
N LYS A 75 17.69 -5.78 1.51
CA LYS A 75 17.99 -6.86 2.47
C LYS A 75 16.83 -7.84 2.60
N PHE A 76 15.60 -7.38 2.36
CA PHE A 76 14.40 -8.20 2.46
C PHE A 76 14.29 -9.24 1.34
N THR A 77 13.68 -10.38 1.69
CA THR A 77 13.22 -11.38 0.72
C THR A 77 12.09 -10.83 -0.14
N LEU A 78 11.82 -11.46 -1.28
CA LEU A 78 10.71 -11.05 -2.17
C LEU A 78 9.36 -10.98 -1.44
N LEU A 79 9.08 -11.94 -0.55
CA LEU A 79 7.83 -11.94 0.22
C LEU A 79 7.78 -10.83 1.28
N GLN A 80 8.92 -10.48 1.88
CA GLN A 80 9.00 -9.35 2.81
C GLN A 80 8.83 -8.01 2.10
N ARG A 81 9.42 -7.86 0.90
CA ARG A 81 9.20 -6.68 0.05
C ARG A 81 7.73 -6.57 -0.32
N GLU A 82 7.10 -7.66 -0.72
CA GLU A 82 5.67 -7.70 -1.01
C GLU A 82 4.83 -7.30 0.21
N ASN A 83 5.10 -7.90 1.38
CA ASN A 83 4.45 -7.56 2.65
C ASN A 83 4.58 -6.07 2.96
N LEU A 84 5.79 -5.51 2.92
CA LEU A 84 6.04 -4.09 3.15
C LEU A 84 5.27 -3.21 2.15
N MET A 85 5.37 -3.50 0.85
CA MET A 85 4.72 -2.69 -0.16
C MET A 85 3.19 -2.69 -0.03
N LEU A 86 2.59 -3.86 0.23
CA LEU A 86 1.15 -3.97 0.42
C LEU A 86 0.68 -3.31 1.73
N HIS A 87 1.51 -3.36 2.78
CA HIS A 87 1.26 -2.65 4.04
C HIS A 87 1.17 -1.14 3.82
N GLU A 88 2.17 -0.53 3.16
CA GLU A 88 2.16 0.91 2.89
C GLU A 88 1.04 1.34 1.94
N LEU A 89 0.72 0.52 0.94
CA LEU A 89 -0.43 0.73 0.07
C LEU A 89 -1.75 0.63 0.85
N GLY A 90 -1.83 -0.24 1.85
CA GLY A 90 -2.96 -0.31 2.79
C GLY A 90 -3.18 1.01 3.51
N HIS A 91 -2.12 1.62 4.05
CA HIS A 91 -2.19 2.95 4.66
C HIS A 91 -2.62 4.03 3.66
N CYS A 92 -1.94 4.10 2.51
CA CYS A 92 -2.10 5.23 1.59
C CYS A 92 -3.37 5.16 0.74
N GLU A 93 -3.71 4.00 0.19
CA GLU A 93 -4.84 3.85 -0.75
C GLU A 93 -6.14 3.46 -0.04
N LEU A 94 -6.05 2.69 1.05
CA LEU A 94 -7.22 2.12 1.74
C LEU A 94 -7.48 2.73 3.12
N ASN A 95 -6.62 3.65 3.58
CA ASN A 95 -6.69 4.26 4.91
C ASN A 95 -6.75 3.20 6.02
N ARG A 96 -5.96 2.14 5.92
CA ARG A 96 -5.89 1.13 6.98
C ARG A 96 -5.06 1.64 8.15
N ASP A 97 -5.52 1.36 9.37
CA ASP A 97 -4.71 1.52 10.57
C ASP A 97 -3.97 0.22 10.88
N HIS A 98 -2.95 0.31 11.73
CA HIS A 98 -2.25 -0.87 12.22
C HIS A 98 -3.19 -1.82 12.98
N LYS A 99 -2.93 -3.13 12.85
CA LYS A 99 -3.63 -4.19 13.60
C LYS A 99 -2.62 -5.12 14.26
N GLU A 100 -2.67 -5.20 15.58
CA GLU A 100 -1.72 -5.99 16.38
C GLU A 100 -2.24 -7.38 16.78
N ASP A 101 -3.46 -7.72 16.37
CA ASP A 101 -4.07 -9.01 16.68
C ASP A 101 -3.21 -10.17 16.14
N MET A 102 -3.05 -11.19 16.97
CA MET A 102 -2.25 -12.38 16.69
C MET A 102 -3.13 -13.63 16.72
N GLN A 103 -2.89 -14.57 15.81
CA GLN A 103 -3.54 -15.87 15.75
C GLN A 103 -2.56 -17.04 15.91
N PRO A 104 -3.00 -18.19 16.42
CA PRO A 104 -2.20 -19.41 16.40
C PRO A 104 -1.86 -19.85 14.97
N PHE A 105 -0.62 -20.24 14.73
CA PHE A 105 -0.15 -20.88 13.51
C PHE A 105 0.87 -21.96 13.86
N ASN A 106 0.45 -23.22 13.80
CA ASN A 106 1.20 -24.35 14.37
C ASN A 106 1.54 -24.11 15.86
N TYR A 107 2.83 -24.12 16.21
CA TYR A 107 3.32 -23.93 17.57
C TYR A 107 3.66 -22.45 17.89
N TYR A 108 3.37 -21.52 16.98
CA TYR A 108 3.71 -20.10 17.11
C TYR A 108 2.45 -19.24 17.01
N LYS A 109 2.59 -17.95 17.32
CA LYS A 109 1.59 -16.92 17.02
C LYS A 109 2.10 -16.05 15.88
N VAL A 110 1.20 -15.67 14.99
CA VAL A 110 1.50 -14.81 13.83
C VAL A 110 0.41 -13.74 13.69
N PRO A 111 0.71 -12.60 13.05
CA PRO A 111 -0.28 -11.55 12.85
C PRO A 111 -1.50 -12.03 12.08
N VAL A 112 -2.68 -11.48 12.36
CA VAL A 112 -3.89 -11.77 11.57
C VAL A 112 -3.99 -10.93 10.30
N SER A 113 -3.23 -9.83 10.22
CA SER A 113 -3.37 -8.78 9.21
C SER A 113 -2.01 -8.40 8.62
N LEU A 114 -2.01 -7.99 7.34
CA LEU A 114 -0.85 -7.33 6.71
C LEU A 114 -0.55 -5.98 7.35
N MET A 115 -1.52 -5.39 8.06
CA MET A 115 -1.39 -4.11 8.76
C MET A 115 -0.71 -4.23 10.13
N TYR A 116 -0.12 -5.37 10.46
CA TYR A 116 0.72 -5.47 11.64
C TYR A 116 1.96 -4.56 11.49
N PRO A 117 2.31 -3.75 12.50
CA PRO A 117 3.24 -2.61 12.36
C PRO A 117 4.72 -2.99 12.14
N TYR A 118 5.03 -4.28 12.04
CA TYR A 118 6.40 -4.76 11.85
C TYR A 118 6.49 -5.58 10.56
N VAL A 119 7.60 -5.40 9.83
CA VAL A 119 7.93 -6.27 8.70
C VAL A 119 8.05 -7.70 9.18
N PHE A 120 7.37 -8.61 8.48
CA PHE A 120 7.27 -9.99 8.89
C PHE A 120 8.64 -10.67 8.96
N ASN A 121 8.91 -11.34 10.08
CA ASN A 121 10.08 -12.19 10.23
C ASN A 121 9.90 -13.53 9.49
N SER A 122 10.88 -14.43 9.59
CA SER A 122 10.86 -15.70 8.87
C SER A 122 9.68 -16.63 9.19
N PHE A 123 9.10 -16.56 10.39
CA PHE A 123 7.92 -17.34 10.77
C PHE A 123 6.64 -16.69 10.26
N GLU A 124 6.51 -15.38 10.41
CA GLU A 124 5.34 -14.60 9.95
C GLU A 124 5.23 -14.63 8.43
N ILE A 125 6.36 -14.55 7.71
CA ILE A 125 6.41 -14.71 6.24
C ILE A 125 5.98 -16.11 5.81
N LYS A 126 6.27 -17.16 6.57
CA LYS A 126 5.75 -18.52 6.26
C LYS A 126 4.24 -18.55 6.40
N ALA A 127 3.68 -17.98 7.47
CA ALA A 127 2.24 -17.91 7.64
C ALA A 127 1.57 -17.05 6.56
N TYR A 128 2.17 -15.91 6.20
CA TYR A 128 1.74 -15.08 5.08
C TYR A 128 1.72 -15.87 3.78
N SER A 129 2.82 -16.56 3.45
CA SER A 129 2.91 -17.38 2.24
C SER A 129 1.85 -18.48 2.20
N SER A 130 1.64 -19.19 3.31
CA SER A 130 0.64 -20.27 3.41
C SER A 130 -0.81 -19.78 3.34
N ASN A 131 -1.09 -18.56 3.79
CA ASN A 131 -2.45 -18.00 3.88
C ASN A 131 -2.62 -16.71 3.07
N LYS A 132 -1.84 -16.52 2.01
CA LYS A 132 -1.71 -15.24 1.29
C LYS A 132 -3.06 -14.63 0.90
N GLU A 133 -3.96 -15.44 0.35
CA GLU A 133 -5.29 -14.95 -0.04
C GLU A 133 -6.10 -14.43 1.15
N GLN A 134 -6.02 -15.05 2.33
CA GLN A 134 -6.71 -14.55 3.53
C GLN A 134 -6.21 -13.16 3.93
N TYR A 135 -4.90 -12.95 3.92
CA TYR A 135 -4.29 -11.65 4.23
C TYR A 135 -4.68 -10.58 3.21
N LEU A 136 -4.71 -10.94 1.92
CA LEU A 136 -5.13 -10.02 0.86
C LEU A 136 -6.62 -9.69 1.00
N THR A 137 -7.49 -10.67 1.23
CA THR A 137 -8.91 -10.43 1.49
C THR A 137 -9.10 -9.49 2.69
N GLU A 138 -8.39 -9.71 3.79
CA GLU A 138 -8.46 -8.80 4.96
C GLU A 138 -8.01 -7.38 4.61
N LEU A 139 -6.92 -7.23 3.86
CA LEU A 139 -6.41 -5.92 3.43
C LEU A 139 -7.46 -5.15 2.60
N TYR A 140 -8.10 -5.78 1.61
CA TYR A 140 -9.02 -5.10 0.71
C TYR A 140 -10.45 -4.97 1.25
N GLU A 141 -10.93 -5.95 2.00
CA GLU A 141 -12.34 -6.05 2.42
C GLU A 141 -12.55 -5.84 3.92
N GLY A 142 -11.47 -5.87 4.71
CA GLY A 142 -11.54 -5.66 6.16
C GLY A 142 -12.28 -4.37 6.49
N LYS A 143 -12.99 -4.33 7.62
CA LYS A 143 -13.47 -3.07 8.18
C LYS A 143 -12.35 -2.43 9.00
N GLN A 144 -12.36 -1.09 9.04
CA GLN A 144 -11.56 -0.33 10.00
C GLN A 144 -12.09 -0.64 11.40
#